data_AF-F2DRB8-F1
#
_entry.id   AF-F2DRB8-F1
#
_cell.length_a   1.000
_cell.length_b   1.000
_cell.length_c   1.000
_cell.angle_alpha   90.00
_cell.angle_beta   90.00
_cell.angle_gamma   90.00
#
_symmetry.space_group_name_H-M   'P 1'
#
loop_
_entity.id
_entity.type
_entity.pdbx_description
1 polymer ?
#
loop_
_entity_poly.entity_id
_entity_poly.type
_entity_poly.pdbx_seq_one_letter_code
_entity_poly.pdbx_strand_id
1 'polypeptide(L)'
;MAMHAAMTTTLLPLALLLVSVVIMSGASASSPSSPSSLRFHYIDPRNFTMAAATLFSSSSSSSRPDGRPSLALLHRDAVSGRTYPSTRHAMLGLAARDGARVEYLQRRLSPTTMTTEVGSEVVSGISEGSGEYFVRVGVGSPPTEQYLVVDSGSDVIWIQCRPCAECYQQADPLFDPAASASFTAVPCDSGVCRTLPGGSSGCADSGACRYQVSYGDGSYTQGVLAMETLTFGDSTPVQGVAIGCGHRNRGLFVGAAGLLGLGWGPMSLVGQLGGAAGGAFSYCLASRGADAGAGSLVFGRDDAMPVGAVWVPLLRNAQQPSFYYVGLTGLGVGGERLPLQDGLFDLTEDGGGGVVMDTGTAVTRLPPDAYAALRDAFASTIGGDLPRAPGVSLLDTCYDLSGYASVRVPTVALYFGRDGAALTLPARNLLVEMGGGVYCLAFAASASGLSILGNIQQQGIQITVDSANGYVGFGPSTC
;
A
#
# COMPACT_ATOMS: atom_id res chain seq x y z
N MET A 1 46.87 -74.65 -37.15
CA MET A 1 46.09 -75.53 -38.04
C MET A 1 45.23 -74.62 -38.90
N ALA A 2 45.51 -74.59 -40.21
CA ALA A 2 44.88 -73.76 -41.24
C ALA A 2 43.38 -74.17 -41.42
N MET A 3 42.45 -73.52 -42.14
CA MET A 3 42.42 -72.49 -43.20
C MET A 3 40.91 -72.33 -43.57
N HIS A 4 40.27 -71.16 -43.72
CA HIS A 4 39.83 -70.52 -45.00
C HIS A 4 38.81 -69.40 -44.64
N ALA A 5 39.03 -68.13 -45.05
CA ALA A 5 38.41 -67.40 -46.19
C ALA A 5 36.99 -66.86 -45.90
N ALA A 6 36.51 -65.67 -46.29
CA ALA A 6 36.93 -64.62 -47.22
C ALA A 6 36.25 -63.27 -46.87
N MET A 7 36.78 -62.16 -47.42
CA MET A 7 36.18 -60.82 -47.42
C MET A 7 34.92 -60.75 -48.29
N THR A 8 33.93 -59.92 -47.91
CA THR A 8 33.16 -59.06 -48.83
C THR A 8 32.31 -58.04 -48.06
N THR A 9 32.45 -56.79 -48.47
CA THR A 9 31.65 -55.60 -48.18
C THR A 9 30.21 -55.71 -48.68
N THR A 10 29.22 -55.27 -47.90
CA THR A 10 27.86 -54.97 -48.37
C THR A 10 27.30 -53.71 -47.72
N LEU A 11 26.74 -52.86 -48.59
CA LEU A 11 26.06 -51.59 -48.33
C LEU A 11 24.77 -51.76 -47.49
N LEU A 12 24.42 -50.73 -46.71
CA LEU A 12 23.04 -50.51 -46.24
C LEU A 12 22.48 -49.20 -46.84
N PRO A 13 21.17 -49.15 -47.16
CA PRO A 13 20.60 -48.13 -48.02
C PRO A 13 20.18 -46.85 -47.27
N LEU A 14 20.25 -45.76 -48.03
CA LEU A 14 19.86 -44.39 -47.72
C LEU A 14 18.32 -44.29 -47.61
N ALA A 15 17.79 -43.90 -46.45
CA ALA A 15 16.38 -43.51 -46.31
C ALA A 15 16.26 -42.00 -46.47
N LEU A 16 15.53 -41.57 -47.51
CA LEU A 16 15.16 -40.18 -47.77
C LEU A 16 14.24 -39.65 -46.64
N LEU A 17 14.67 -38.57 -45.98
CA LEU A 17 13.79 -37.68 -45.22
C LEU A 17 13.61 -36.39 -46.04
N LEU A 18 12.44 -36.28 -46.68
CA LEU A 18 11.96 -35.06 -47.32
C LEU A 18 11.75 -33.99 -46.24
N VAL A 19 12.63 -32.99 -46.21
CA VAL A 19 12.43 -31.74 -45.46
C VAL A 19 11.62 -30.80 -46.35
N SER A 20 10.38 -30.56 -45.99
CA SER A 20 9.54 -29.52 -46.59
C SER A 20 10.11 -28.15 -46.23
N VAL A 21 10.70 -27.46 -47.22
CA VAL A 21 11.11 -26.06 -47.12
C VAL A 21 9.83 -25.21 -47.15
N VAL A 22 9.41 -24.71 -45.99
CA VAL A 22 8.44 -23.61 -45.92
C VAL A 22 9.22 -22.30 -45.98
N ILE A 23 9.14 -21.65 -47.14
CA ILE A 23 9.58 -20.27 -47.34
C ILE A 23 8.59 -19.38 -46.59
N MET A 24 8.95 -18.93 -45.39
CA MET A 24 8.27 -17.80 -44.75
C MET A 24 8.91 -16.51 -45.24
N SER A 25 8.21 -15.84 -46.13
CA SER A 25 8.47 -14.47 -46.58
C SER A 25 8.62 -13.55 -45.37
N GLY A 26 9.67 -12.73 -45.38
CA GLY A 26 9.98 -11.79 -44.31
C GLY A 26 8.83 -10.83 -44.05
N ALA A 27 8.23 -10.94 -42.87
CA ALA A 27 7.57 -9.84 -42.21
C ALA A 27 8.64 -9.17 -41.33
N SER A 28 9.01 -7.95 -41.72
CA SER A 28 9.78 -7.02 -40.89
C SER A 28 9.20 -7.00 -39.48
N ALA A 29 10.00 -7.45 -38.51
CA ALA A 29 9.68 -7.31 -37.10
C ALA A 29 9.54 -5.81 -36.79
N SER A 30 8.30 -5.36 -36.63
CA SER A 30 8.02 -4.07 -36.02
C SER A 30 8.54 -4.14 -34.59
N SER A 31 9.46 -3.24 -34.27
CA SER A 31 9.95 -2.95 -32.92
C SER A 31 8.79 -2.95 -31.91
N PRO A 32 9.02 -3.38 -30.65
CA PRO A 32 7.99 -3.24 -29.62
C PRO A 32 7.64 -1.75 -29.53
N SER A 33 6.38 -1.43 -29.83
CA SER A 33 5.84 -0.08 -29.76
C SER A 33 6.11 0.47 -28.36
N SER A 34 6.87 1.56 -28.29
CA SER A 34 7.04 2.36 -27.07
C SER A 34 5.67 2.59 -26.41
N PRO A 35 5.56 2.52 -25.07
CA PRO A 35 4.31 2.80 -24.39
C PRO A 35 3.85 4.22 -24.76
N SER A 36 2.55 4.35 -25.05
CA SER A 36 1.92 5.56 -25.58
C SER A 36 2.51 6.86 -25.05
N SER A 37 3.05 7.64 -25.99
CA SER A 37 3.84 8.87 -25.92
C SER A 37 3.09 10.11 -25.44
N LEU A 38 2.20 9.99 -24.45
CA LEU A 38 1.54 11.17 -23.88
C LEU A 38 2.54 11.93 -23.01
N ARG A 39 3.03 13.05 -23.54
CA ARG A 39 3.87 14.01 -22.79
C ARG A 39 3.06 14.79 -21.75
N PHE A 40 1.74 14.87 -21.91
CA PHE A 40 0.87 15.65 -21.06
C PHE A 40 -0.42 14.92 -20.73
N HIS A 41 -0.94 15.21 -19.55
CA HIS A 41 -2.32 14.97 -19.16
C HIS A 41 -3.14 16.25 -19.26
N TYR A 42 -4.45 16.09 -19.42
CA TYR A 42 -5.43 17.16 -19.24
C TYR A 42 -6.22 16.87 -17.97
N ILE A 43 -6.29 17.86 -17.10
CA ILE A 43 -7.00 17.80 -15.83
C ILE A 43 -8.13 18.83 -15.90
N ASP A 44 -9.36 18.42 -15.59
CA ASP A 44 -10.41 19.36 -15.21
C ASP A 44 -10.32 19.57 -13.70
N PRO A 45 -9.88 20.75 -13.21
CA PRO A 45 -9.76 21.01 -11.77
C PRO A 45 -11.10 20.82 -11.04
N ARG A 46 -12.24 21.00 -11.70
CA ARG A 46 -13.56 20.86 -11.06
C ARG A 46 -13.88 19.41 -10.67
N ASN A 47 -13.21 18.44 -11.28
CA ASN A 47 -13.38 17.02 -10.94
C ASN A 47 -12.60 16.59 -9.70
N PHE A 48 -11.82 17.50 -9.09
CA PHE A 48 -11.01 17.22 -7.90
C PHE A 48 -11.60 17.82 -6.62
N THR A 49 -12.63 18.67 -6.73
CA THR A 49 -13.22 19.33 -5.57
C THR A 49 -13.97 18.32 -4.72
N MET A 50 -13.60 18.21 -3.45
CA MET A 50 -14.35 17.42 -2.47
C MET A 50 -15.74 18.03 -2.29
N ALA A 51 -16.78 17.39 -2.82
CA ALA A 51 -18.14 17.66 -2.38
C ALA A 51 -18.27 17.32 -0.88
N ALA A 52 -19.17 18.01 -0.17
CA ALA A 52 -19.40 17.80 1.25
C ALA A 52 -19.90 16.36 1.51
N ALA A 53 -19.27 15.66 2.45
CA ALA A 53 -19.55 14.26 2.76
C ALA A 53 -21.03 14.04 3.16
N THR A 54 -21.78 13.30 2.34
CA THR A 54 -22.97 12.58 2.79
C THR A 54 -22.55 11.24 3.34
N LEU A 55 -23.02 10.90 4.55
CA LEU A 55 -22.76 9.60 5.18
C LEU A 55 -23.30 8.48 4.28
N PHE A 56 -22.42 7.67 3.71
CA PHE A 56 -22.83 6.44 3.05
C PHE A 56 -23.20 5.40 4.10
N SER A 57 -24.48 5.03 4.14
CA SER A 57 -24.86 3.71 4.65
C SER A 57 -24.68 2.75 3.49
N SER A 58 -23.52 2.09 3.40
CA SER A 58 -23.26 1.09 2.36
C SER A 58 -22.96 -0.26 2.98
N SER A 59 -23.58 -1.28 2.40
CA SER A 59 -23.48 -2.69 2.74
C SER A 59 -22.03 -3.20 2.72
N SER A 60 -21.76 -4.22 3.53
CA SER A 60 -20.46 -4.88 3.74
C SER A 60 -19.87 -5.57 2.51
N SER A 61 -20.62 -5.64 1.39
CA SER A 61 -20.18 -6.22 0.13
C SER A 61 -20.41 -5.26 -1.03
N SER A 62 -19.33 -4.98 -1.77
CA SER A 62 -19.41 -4.61 -3.17
C SER A 62 -18.79 -5.76 -3.96
N SER A 63 -19.55 -6.32 -4.91
CA SER A 63 -18.95 -7.12 -5.96
C SER A 63 -18.20 -6.15 -6.88
N ARG A 64 -17.02 -6.53 -7.37
CA ARG A 64 -16.45 -5.85 -8.54
C ARG A 64 -17.49 -5.89 -9.67
N PRO A 65 -17.43 -5.00 -10.67
CA PRO A 65 -18.26 -5.11 -11.88
C PRO A 65 -18.21 -6.52 -12.51
N ASP A 66 -17.11 -7.26 -12.28
CA ASP A 66 -16.87 -8.62 -12.76
C ASP A 66 -17.36 -9.74 -11.80
N GLY A 67 -18.06 -9.41 -10.71
CA GLY A 67 -18.68 -10.37 -9.79
C GLY A 67 -17.78 -11.04 -8.75
N ARG A 68 -16.49 -10.70 -8.70
CA ARG A 68 -15.52 -11.28 -7.74
C ARG A 68 -15.69 -10.70 -6.32
N PRO A 69 -15.43 -11.48 -5.25
CA PRO A 69 -15.55 -11.02 -3.87
C PRO A 69 -14.53 -9.91 -3.60
N SER A 70 -14.98 -8.81 -3.00
CA SER A 70 -14.10 -7.73 -2.56
C SER A 70 -14.63 -7.04 -1.33
N LEU A 71 -13.74 -6.51 -0.52
CA LEU A 71 -14.06 -5.61 0.58
C LEU A 71 -14.06 -4.17 0.07
N ALA A 72 -15.10 -3.42 0.43
CA ALA A 72 -15.15 -1.99 0.23
C ALA A 72 -14.03 -1.31 1.04
N LEU A 73 -13.09 -0.67 0.34
CA LEU A 73 -11.99 0.07 0.95
C LEU A 73 -12.35 1.56 0.98
N LEU A 74 -12.72 2.05 2.16
CA LEU A 74 -13.27 3.39 2.35
C LEU A 74 -12.17 4.37 2.72
N HIS A 75 -12.14 5.54 2.06
CA HIS A 75 -11.30 6.64 2.52
C HIS A 75 -11.82 7.16 3.87
N ARG A 76 -10.91 7.63 4.73
CA ARG A 76 -11.20 8.17 6.06
C ARG A 76 -12.36 9.15 6.10
N ASP A 77 -12.43 10.04 5.12
CA ASP A 77 -13.44 11.09 5.05
C ASP A 77 -14.86 10.52 4.90
N ALA A 78 -15.01 9.31 4.35
CA ALA A 78 -16.29 8.61 4.24
C ALA A 78 -16.74 7.98 5.57
N VAL A 79 -15.82 7.65 6.48
CA VAL A 79 -16.11 6.94 7.74
C VAL A 79 -16.18 7.88 8.93
N SER A 80 -15.31 8.89 8.96
CA SER A 80 -15.07 9.70 10.16
C SER A 80 -16.24 10.57 10.59
N GLY A 81 -17.17 10.88 9.68
CA GLY A 81 -18.21 11.89 9.87
C GLY A 81 -17.67 13.29 10.19
N ARG A 82 -16.35 13.51 10.13
CA ARG A 82 -15.71 14.78 10.45
C ARG A 82 -16.03 15.79 9.36
N THR A 83 -16.67 16.89 9.76
CA THR A 83 -16.84 18.05 8.90
C THR A 83 -15.69 19.02 9.14
N TYR A 84 -14.98 19.37 8.07
CA TYR A 84 -13.94 20.40 8.12
C TYR A 84 -14.55 21.76 7.76
N PRO A 85 -14.10 22.87 8.37
CA PRO A 85 -14.61 24.21 8.05
C PRO A 85 -14.38 24.62 6.58
N SER A 86 -13.37 24.04 5.94
CA SER A 86 -13.10 24.19 4.51
C SER A 86 -12.17 23.08 4.01
N THR A 87 -12.08 22.90 2.68
CA THR A 87 -11.09 22.04 2.02
C THR A 87 -9.67 22.30 2.54
N ARG A 88 -9.32 23.58 2.73
CA ARG A 88 -8.01 23.97 3.25
C ARG A 88 -7.73 23.39 4.63
N HIS A 89 -8.72 23.41 5.54
CA HIS A 89 -8.55 22.81 6.87
C HIS A 89 -8.42 21.29 6.81
N ALA A 90 -9.20 20.63 5.93
CA ALA A 90 -9.09 19.20 5.71
C ALA A 90 -7.68 18.81 5.24
N MET A 91 -7.15 19.55 4.26
CA MET A 91 -5.83 19.29 3.68
C MET A 91 -4.67 19.63 4.62
N LEU A 92 -4.79 20.68 5.45
CA LEU A 92 -3.81 20.94 6.50
C LEU A 92 -3.81 19.84 7.56
N GLY A 93 -4.98 19.34 7.94
CA GLY A 93 -5.09 18.19 8.84
C GLY A 93 -4.50 16.93 8.23
N LEU A 94 -4.60 16.74 6.92
CA LEU A 94 -3.96 15.63 6.21
C LEU A 94 -2.44 15.77 6.16
N ALA A 95 -1.95 16.97 5.85
CA ALA A 95 -0.52 17.26 5.80
C ALA A 95 0.17 17.03 7.16
N ALA A 96 -0.49 17.36 8.27
CA ALA A 96 0.01 17.07 9.62
C ALA A 96 0.17 15.56 9.86
N ARG A 97 -0.88 14.77 9.56
CA ARG A 97 -0.84 13.30 9.70
C ARG A 97 0.23 12.66 8.82
N ASP A 98 0.33 13.14 7.58
CA ASP A 98 1.34 12.70 6.61
C ASP A 98 2.75 12.97 7.13
N GLY A 99 3.00 14.15 7.72
CA GLY A 99 4.25 14.47 8.40
C GLY A 99 4.59 13.48 9.52
N ALA A 100 3.66 13.24 10.45
CA ALA A 100 3.86 12.34 11.58
C ALA A 100 4.11 10.88 11.14
N ARG A 101 3.38 10.39 10.11
CA ARG A 101 3.61 9.05 9.55
C ARG A 101 4.98 8.93 8.91
N VAL A 102 5.45 9.96 8.20
CA VAL A 102 6.78 9.96 7.59
C VAL A 102 7.87 9.96 8.66
N GLU A 103 7.77 10.80 9.69
CA GLU A 103 8.72 10.80 10.82
C GLU A 103 8.80 9.42 11.51
N TYR A 104 7.67 8.74 11.67
CA TYR A 104 7.63 7.38 12.18
C TYR A 104 8.44 6.42 11.30
N LEU A 105 8.19 6.42 9.99
CA LEU A 105 8.89 5.54 9.07
C LEU A 105 10.39 5.85 9.05
N GLN A 106 10.76 7.12 9.10
CA GLN A 106 12.16 7.53 9.19
C GLN A 106 12.83 6.98 10.45
N ARG A 107 12.19 7.09 11.62
CA ARG A 107 12.72 6.51 12.88
C ARG A 107 12.78 4.99 12.82
N ARG A 108 11.74 4.34 12.31
CA ARG A 108 11.64 2.89 12.26
C ARG A 108 12.63 2.26 11.28
N LEU A 109 12.90 2.93 10.16
CA LEU A 109 13.73 2.42 9.06
C LEU A 109 15.18 2.91 9.10
N SER A 110 15.57 3.72 10.09
CA SER A 110 16.96 4.18 10.22
C SER A 110 17.91 3.02 10.55
N PRO A 111 18.99 2.82 9.78
CA PRO A 111 19.97 1.77 10.07
C PRO A 111 20.84 2.16 11.29
N THR A 112 20.70 1.40 12.39
CA THR A 112 21.44 1.44 13.68
C THR A 112 20.99 2.53 14.67
N THR A 113 20.65 2.28 15.94
CA THR A 113 20.98 1.22 16.90
C THR A 113 19.69 0.75 17.57
N MET A 114 19.52 -0.55 17.86
CA MET A 114 18.56 -0.98 18.87
C MET A 114 19.02 -0.46 20.24
N THR A 115 18.79 0.83 20.52
CA THR A 115 18.78 1.30 21.90
C THR A 115 17.51 0.73 22.51
N THR A 116 17.70 -0.12 23.52
CA THR A 116 16.69 -0.51 24.49
C THR A 116 16.30 0.70 25.35
N GLU A 117 15.89 1.80 24.74
CA GLU A 117 15.32 2.94 25.43
C GLU A 117 13.81 2.92 25.18
N VAL A 118 13.13 2.26 26.12
CA VAL A 118 11.71 2.46 26.39
C VAL A 118 11.56 3.89 26.91
N GLY A 119 11.48 4.85 26.00
CA GLY A 119 11.46 6.27 26.38
C GLY A 119 11.35 7.20 25.19
N SER A 120 10.31 7.07 24.37
CA SER A 120 9.96 8.16 23.45
C SER A 120 9.08 9.17 24.19
N GLU A 121 9.56 10.41 24.31
CA GLU A 121 8.77 11.55 24.76
C GLU A 121 7.45 11.59 23.95
N VAL A 122 6.33 11.32 24.63
CA VAL A 122 5.03 11.13 23.98
C VAL A 122 4.44 12.50 23.67
N VAL A 123 4.66 12.99 22.45
CA VAL A 123 3.80 14.04 21.90
C VAL A 123 2.43 13.42 21.62
N SER A 124 1.38 14.02 22.14
CA SER A 124 0.03 13.47 22.09
C SER A 124 -0.57 13.57 20.68
N GLY A 125 -0.55 12.49 19.89
CA GLY A 125 -1.20 12.34 18.57
C GLY A 125 -2.74 12.40 18.56
N ILE A 126 -3.36 12.89 19.65
CA ILE A 126 -4.81 13.00 19.85
C ILE A 126 -5.47 14.01 18.88
N SER A 127 -4.73 14.91 18.23
CA SER A 127 -5.33 15.78 17.20
C SER A 127 -5.34 15.18 15.79
N GLU A 128 -4.50 14.18 15.54
CA GLU A 128 -4.13 13.78 14.19
C GLU A 128 -5.00 12.65 13.69
N GLY A 129 -5.22 11.65 14.51
CA GLY A 129 -5.99 10.48 14.19
C GLY A 129 -5.29 9.58 13.17
N SER A 130 -5.03 8.34 13.50
CA SER A 130 -4.27 7.40 12.69
C SER A 130 -5.16 6.72 11.64
N GLY A 131 -4.64 6.55 10.42
CA GLY A 131 -5.29 5.80 9.34
C GLY A 131 -5.98 6.65 8.27
N GLU A 132 -5.77 6.27 7.00
CA GLU A 132 -6.36 6.92 5.82
C GLU A 132 -7.42 6.04 5.13
N TYR A 133 -7.36 4.72 5.26
CA TYR A 133 -8.27 3.78 4.61
C TYR A 133 -8.81 2.74 5.60
N PHE A 134 -10.07 2.38 5.42
CA PHE A 134 -10.84 1.56 6.36
C PHE A 134 -11.56 0.43 5.63
N VAL A 135 -11.76 -0.68 6.31
CA VAL A 135 -12.59 -1.81 5.87
C VAL A 135 -13.56 -2.22 6.97
N ARG A 136 -14.70 -2.79 6.58
CA ARG A 136 -15.65 -3.43 7.49
C ARG A 136 -15.30 -4.92 7.58
N VAL A 137 -15.08 -5.43 8.79
CA VAL A 137 -14.74 -6.84 9.04
C VAL A 137 -15.63 -7.38 10.15
N GLY A 138 -16.25 -8.54 9.94
CA GLY A 138 -16.96 -9.25 10.99
C GLY A 138 -15.96 -9.98 11.89
N VAL A 139 -16.07 -9.81 13.21
CA VAL A 139 -15.21 -10.48 14.20
C VAL A 139 -16.05 -11.33 15.15
N GLY A 140 -15.63 -12.56 15.35
CA GLY A 140 -16.26 -13.48 16.30
C GLY A 140 -17.31 -14.40 15.69
N SER A 141 -17.86 -15.27 16.54
CA SER A 141 -18.96 -16.18 16.19
C SER A 141 -20.09 -16.04 17.21
N PRO A 142 -21.25 -15.44 16.86
CA PRO A 142 -21.58 -14.84 15.56
C PRO A 142 -20.75 -13.58 15.25
N PRO A 143 -20.59 -13.20 13.97
CA PRO A 143 -19.77 -12.06 13.58
C PRO A 143 -20.37 -10.75 14.10
N THR A 144 -19.53 -9.95 14.75
CA THR A 144 -19.80 -8.55 15.09
C THR A 144 -18.99 -7.66 14.17
N GLU A 145 -19.66 -6.79 13.43
CA GLU A 145 -19.00 -5.91 12.46
C GLU A 145 -18.17 -4.82 13.14
N GLN A 146 -16.95 -4.61 12.65
CA GLN A 146 -15.99 -3.64 13.16
C GLN A 146 -15.32 -2.90 11.99
N TYR A 147 -15.20 -1.58 12.08
CA TYR A 147 -14.32 -0.81 11.20
C TYR A 147 -12.85 -0.96 11.62
N LEU A 148 -12.00 -1.40 10.70
CA LEU A 148 -10.56 -1.50 10.91
C LEU A 148 -9.79 -0.59 9.94
N VAL A 149 -8.77 0.09 10.45
CA VAL A 149 -7.78 0.81 9.62
C VAL A 149 -6.94 -0.21 8.85
N VAL A 150 -6.76 0.00 7.55
CA VAL A 150 -5.84 -0.80 6.74
C VAL A 150 -4.44 -0.21 6.78
N ASP A 151 -3.45 -0.99 7.20
CA ASP A 151 -2.07 -0.55 7.30
C ASP A 151 -1.10 -1.55 6.66
N SER A 152 -0.48 -1.16 5.54
CA SER A 152 0.57 -1.95 4.88
C SER A 152 1.93 -1.86 5.56
N GLY A 153 2.08 -0.97 6.56
CA GLY A 153 3.31 -0.77 7.31
C GLY A 153 3.38 -1.52 8.64
N SER A 154 2.37 -2.31 9.00
CA SER A 154 2.38 -3.12 10.22
C SER A 154 1.75 -4.50 10.03
N ASP A 155 2.14 -5.44 10.88
CA ASP A 155 1.72 -6.83 10.78
C ASP A 155 0.55 -7.14 11.71
N VAL A 156 0.59 -6.74 12.98
CA VAL A 156 -0.39 -7.21 13.97
C VAL A 156 -1.80 -6.67 13.68
N ILE A 157 -2.75 -7.58 13.48
CA ILE A 157 -4.19 -7.28 13.50
C ILE A 157 -4.62 -7.12 14.96
N TRP A 158 -5.37 -6.08 15.30
CA TRP A 158 -5.91 -5.91 16.66
C TRP A 158 -7.21 -5.11 16.68
N ILE A 159 -7.97 -5.30 17.76
CA ILE A 159 -9.22 -4.59 18.05
C ILE A 159 -9.32 -4.22 19.53
N GLN A 160 -10.12 -3.22 19.88
CA GLN A 160 -10.42 -2.90 21.28
C GLN A 160 -11.46 -3.88 21.85
N CYS A 161 -11.12 -4.46 23.00
CA CYS A 161 -11.89 -5.53 23.65
C CYS A 161 -12.38 -5.16 25.04
N ARG A 162 -13.48 -5.78 25.46
CA ARG A 162 -13.93 -5.80 26.85
C ARG A 162 -13.18 -6.86 27.69
N PRO A 163 -12.97 -6.61 28.99
CA PRO A 163 -13.08 -5.30 29.65
C PRO A 163 -11.98 -4.36 29.13
N CYS A 164 -12.30 -3.08 28.92
CA CYS A 164 -11.27 -2.11 28.53
C CYS A 164 -10.93 -1.19 29.69
N ALA A 165 -9.65 -1.19 30.09
CA ALA A 165 -9.14 -0.33 31.16
C ALA A 165 -8.82 1.07 30.65
N GLU A 166 -8.35 1.18 29.40
CA GLU A 166 -8.01 2.45 28.75
C GLU A 166 -8.37 2.29 27.27
N CYS A 167 -9.41 2.96 26.77
CA CYS A 167 -9.81 2.88 25.37
C CYS A 167 -10.20 4.26 24.87
N TYR A 168 -9.94 4.50 23.59
CA TYR A 168 -10.51 5.64 22.88
C TYR A 168 -11.92 5.29 22.37
N GLN A 169 -12.71 6.33 22.10
CA GLN A 169 -14.05 6.14 21.55
C GLN A 169 -13.98 5.61 20.12
N GLN A 170 -14.67 4.50 19.86
CA GLN A 170 -14.88 3.93 18.53
C GLN A 170 -16.35 4.05 18.11
N ALA A 171 -16.62 3.87 16.82
CA ALA A 171 -17.95 3.96 16.21
C ALA A 171 -18.79 2.71 16.51
N ASP A 172 -18.22 1.52 16.27
CA ASP A 172 -18.86 0.25 16.62
C ASP A 172 -18.67 -0.06 18.13
N PRO A 173 -19.49 -0.90 18.76
CA PRO A 173 -19.24 -1.33 20.15
C PRO A 173 -17.92 -2.07 20.31
N LEU A 174 -17.27 -1.91 21.47
CA LEU A 174 -16.11 -2.73 21.86
C LEU A 174 -16.44 -4.21 21.71
N PHE A 175 -15.53 -4.98 21.12
CA PHE A 175 -15.70 -6.41 20.98
C PHE A 175 -15.75 -7.07 22.37
N ASP A 176 -16.68 -7.99 22.57
CA ASP A 176 -16.82 -8.73 23.82
C ASP A 176 -16.34 -10.18 23.62
N PRO A 177 -15.14 -10.54 24.10
CA PRO A 177 -14.61 -11.89 23.96
C PRO A 177 -15.52 -12.97 24.53
N ALA A 178 -16.29 -12.65 25.57
CA ALA A 178 -17.19 -13.62 26.21
C ALA A 178 -18.44 -13.91 25.38
N ALA A 179 -18.76 -13.05 24.39
CA ALA A 179 -19.91 -13.22 23.50
C ALA A 179 -19.55 -13.98 22.21
N SER A 180 -18.27 -14.27 21.96
CA SER A 180 -17.80 -15.00 20.79
C SER A 180 -17.50 -16.46 21.13
N ALA A 181 -18.17 -17.39 20.46
CA ALA A 181 -17.91 -18.83 20.63
C ALA A 181 -16.56 -19.28 20.05
N SER A 182 -15.91 -18.47 19.21
CA SER A 182 -14.62 -18.78 18.59
C SER A 182 -13.42 -18.09 19.23
N PHE A 183 -13.63 -17.27 20.27
CA PHE A 183 -12.54 -16.62 20.98
C PHE A 183 -11.71 -17.64 21.76
N THR A 184 -10.40 -17.70 21.51
CA THR A 184 -9.47 -18.53 22.28
C THR A 184 -8.20 -17.76 22.60
N ALA A 185 -7.92 -17.49 23.87
CA ALA A 185 -6.68 -16.84 24.28
C ALA A 185 -5.46 -17.69 23.87
N VAL A 186 -4.45 -17.06 23.29
CA VAL A 186 -3.22 -17.73 22.87
C VAL A 186 -2.35 -18.03 24.10
N PRO A 187 -1.92 -19.28 24.33
CA PRO A 187 -1.00 -19.61 25.41
C PRO A 187 0.37 -18.93 25.23
N CYS A 188 1.01 -18.52 26.32
CA CYS A 188 2.27 -17.78 26.26
C CYS A 188 3.43 -18.59 25.65
N ASP A 189 3.46 -19.90 25.87
CA ASP A 189 4.49 -20.81 25.35
C ASP A 189 4.24 -21.26 23.89
N SER A 190 3.10 -20.85 23.30
CA SER A 190 2.72 -21.22 21.95
C SER A 190 3.70 -20.66 20.89
N GLY A 191 3.74 -21.33 19.73
CA GLY A 191 4.48 -20.83 18.58
C GLY A 191 3.97 -19.46 18.09
N VAL A 192 2.65 -19.25 18.13
CA VAL A 192 2.03 -17.98 17.71
C VAL A 192 2.50 -16.82 18.59
N CYS A 193 2.57 -17.00 19.91
CA CYS A 193 3.05 -15.94 20.80
C CYS A 193 4.48 -15.50 20.47
N ARG A 194 5.34 -16.46 20.11
CA ARG A 194 6.74 -16.22 19.71
C ARG A 194 6.89 -15.55 18.33
N THR A 195 5.84 -15.53 17.53
CA THR A 195 5.81 -14.87 16.21
C THR A 195 5.66 -13.34 16.32
N LEU A 196 5.23 -12.82 17.48
CA LEU A 196 5.17 -11.38 17.70
C LEU A 196 6.57 -10.74 17.56
N PRO A 197 6.71 -9.66 16.79
CA PRO A 197 8.02 -9.06 16.51
C PRO A 197 8.63 -8.40 17.75
N GLY A 198 9.97 -8.38 17.83
CA GLY A 198 10.71 -7.40 18.64
C GLY A 198 10.47 -7.39 20.16
N GLY A 199 10.10 -8.51 20.78
CA GLY A 199 9.82 -8.56 22.22
C GLY A 199 8.46 -7.97 22.60
N SER A 200 7.57 -7.76 21.63
CA SER A 200 6.18 -7.35 21.82
C SER A 200 5.31 -8.38 22.52
N SER A 201 5.85 -9.55 22.87
CA SER A 201 5.18 -10.62 23.60
C SER A 201 5.57 -10.65 25.07
N GLY A 202 4.61 -10.89 25.96
CA GLY A 202 4.87 -11.23 27.37
C GLY A 202 3.92 -12.31 27.88
N CYS A 203 4.10 -12.78 29.11
CA CYS A 203 3.14 -13.69 29.74
C CYS A 203 2.29 -12.93 30.76
N ALA A 204 0.97 -13.07 30.67
CA ALA A 204 0.08 -12.72 31.77
C ALA A 204 0.16 -13.78 32.87
N ASP A 205 -0.22 -13.42 34.09
CA ASP A 205 -0.32 -14.36 35.21
C ASP A 205 -1.29 -15.51 34.93
N SER A 206 -2.25 -15.30 34.03
CA SER A 206 -3.19 -16.32 33.53
C SER A 206 -2.56 -17.34 32.57
N GLY A 207 -1.27 -17.18 32.20
CA GLY A 207 -0.60 -17.99 31.18
C GLY A 207 -0.90 -17.56 29.74
N ALA A 208 -1.73 -16.54 29.53
CA ALA A 208 -2.02 -16.00 28.20
C ALA A 208 -0.87 -15.15 27.66
N CYS A 209 -0.70 -15.17 26.34
CA CYS A 209 0.23 -14.32 25.60
C CYS A 209 -0.26 -12.87 25.64
N ARG A 210 0.53 -11.99 26.25
CA ARG A 210 0.34 -10.54 26.14
C ARG A 210 0.97 -10.05 24.85
N TYR A 211 0.32 -9.10 24.20
CA TYR A 211 0.89 -8.38 23.06
C TYR A 211 0.94 -6.87 23.35
N GLN A 212 1.91 -6.20 22.74
CA GLN A 212 2.01 -4.75 22.73
C GLN A 212 2.46 -4.26 21.35
N VAL A 213 1.77 -3.25 20.83
CA VAL A 213 2.18 -2.52 19.62
C VAL A 213 2.18 -1.03 19.93
N SER A 214 3.26 -0.35 19.51
CA SER A 214 3.39 1.11 19.57
C SER A 214 3.55 1.66 18.16
N TYR A 215 2.86 2.75 17.87
CA TYR A 215 2.90 3.47 16.60
C TYR A 215 3.62 4.80 16.77
N GLY A 216 4.12 5.35 15.67
CA GLY A 216 4.94 6.56 15.74
C GLY A 216 4.21 7.86 15.98
N ASP A 217 2.88 7.89 15.88
CA ASP A 217 2.02 8.98 16.35
C ASP A 217 1.83 8.97 17.88
N GLY A 218 2.54 8.08 18.58
CA GLY A 218 2.44 7.88 20.02
C GLY A 218 1.22 7.04 20.43
N SER A 219 0.42 6.57 19.48
CA SER A 219 -0.66 5.63 19.76
C SER A 219 -0.10 4.25 20.09
N TYR A 220 -0.83 3.49 20.89
CA TYR A 220 -0.43 2.13 21.27
C TYR A 220 -1.64 1.27 21.57
N THR A 221 -1.44 -0.04 21.53
CA THR A 221 -2.39 -1.07 21.94
C THR A 221 -1.68 -2.14 22.77
N GLN A 222 -2.31 -2.56 23.85
CA GLN A 222 -1.84 -3.61 24.75
C GLN A 222 -3.01 -4.48 25.19
N GLY A 223 -2.78 -5.79 25.25
CA GLY A 223 -3.79 -6.73 25.69
C GLY A 223 -3.34 -8.17 25.58
N VAL A 224 -4.27 -9.07 25.27
CA VAL A 224 -3.98 -10.50 25.07
C VAL A 224 -4.06 -10.86 23.59
N LEU A 225 -3.17 -11.72 23.14
CA LEU A 225 -3.27 -12.31 21.82
C LEU A 225 -4.31 -13.43 21.87
N ALA A 226 -5.18 -13.51 20.87
CA ALA A 226 -6.25 -14.49 20.80
C ALA A 226 -6.36 -15.04 19.37
N MET A 227 -6.82 -16.29 19.24
CA MET A 227 -7.37 -16.82 18.01
C MET A 227 -8.84 -16.42 17.91
N GLU A 228 -9.24 -15.99 16.72
CA GLU A 228 -10.62 -15.60 16.45
C GLU A 228 -11.01 -15.90 15.00
N THR A 229 -12.31 -15.84 14.72
CA THR A 229 -12.88 -15.93 13.37
C THR A 229 -13.09 -14.52 12.81
N LEU A 230 -12.60 -14.30 11.59
CA LEU A 230 -12.84 -13.09 10.81
C LEU A 230 -13.72 -13.39 9.60
N THR A 231 -14.68 -12.51 9.32
CA THR A 231 -15.59 -12.61 8.18
C THR A 231 -15.42 -11.37 7.30
N PHE A 232 -15.23 -11.57 5.99
CA PHE A 232 -14.93 -10.50 5.04
C PHE A 232 -16.09 -10.31 4.05
N GLY A 233 -17.01 -9.40 4.37
CA GLY A 233 -18.25 -9.23 3.59
C GLY A 233 -19.10 -10.51 3.64
N ASP A 234 -19.60 -10.95 2.50
CA ASP A 234 -20.39 -12.20 2.38
C ASP A 234 -19.52 -13.44 2.15
N SER A 235 -18.21 -13.36 2.42
CA SER A 235 -17.28 -14.47 2.25
C SER A 235 -17.46 -15.56 3.30
N THR A 236 -16.88 -16.73 3.04
CA THR A 236 -16.69 -17.75 4.07
C THR A 236 -15.84 -17.18 5.22
N PRO A 237 -16.22 -17.42 6.49
CA PRO A 237 -15.41 -17.01 7.63
C PRO A 237 -14.04 -17.70 7.65
N VAL A 238 -13.01 -16.93 8.01
CA VAL A 238 -11.65 -17.40 8.22
C VAL A 238 -11.45 -17.63 9.71
N GLN A 239 -11.28 -18.90 10.10
CA GLN A 239 -11.07 -19.29 11.49
C GLN A 239 -9.59 -19.30 11.87
N GLY A 240 -9.31 -19.18 13.17
CA GLY A 240 -7.96 -19.34 13.70
C GLY A 240 -7.02 -18.19 13.35
N VAL A 241 -7.56 -16.99 13.15
CA VAL A 241 -6.76 -15.78 12.93
C VAL A 241 -6.31 -15.25 14.29
N ALA A 242 -4.99 -15.10 14.44
CA ALA A 242 -4.39 -14.43 15.58
C ALA A 242 -4.66 -12.93 15.51
N ILE A 243 -5.37 -12.41 16.51
CA ILE A 243 -5.64 -10.98 16.69
C ILE A 243 -5.23 -10.54 18.08
N GLY A 244 -4.79 -9.29 18.18
CA GLY A 244 -4.63 -8.59 19.44
C GLY A 244 -5.97 -8.13 19.99
N CYS A 245 -6.34 -8.62 21.17
CA CYS A 245 -7.51 -8.19 21.90
C CYS A 245 -7.08 -7.12 22.92
N GLY A 246 -7.19 -5.85 22.51
CA GLY A 246 -6.61 -4.70 23.20
C GLY A 246 -7.48 -4.23 24.36
N HIS A 247 -6.93 -4.26 25.57
CA HIS A 247 -7.60 -3.79 26.79
C HIS A 247 -7.07 -2.43 27.27
N ARG A 248 -5.94 -1.98 26.70
CA ARG A 248 -5.36 -0.65 26.88
C ARG A 248 -4.92 -0.11 25.54
N ASN A 249 -5.62 0.89 25.04
CA ASN A 249 -5.48 1.46 23.73
C ASN A 249 -5.53 2.98 23.85
N ARG A 250 -4.48 3.65 23.38
CA ARG A 250 -4.42 5.11 23.32
C ARG A 250 -4.15 5.52 21.89
N GLY A 251 -4.81 6.58 21.45
CA GLY A 251 -4.74 7.09 20.09
C GLY A 251 -6.13 7.51 19.63
N LEU A 252 -6.25 8.00 18.41
CA LEU A 252 -7.55 8.23 17.80
C LEU A 252 -7.58 7.59 16.43
N PHE A 253 -8.09 6.37 16.33
CA PHE A 253 -8.15 5.67 15.04
C PHE A 253 -9.39 6.10 14.26
N VAL A 254 -9.80 7.37 14.39
CA VAL A 254 -10.95 7.96 13.68
C VAL A 254 -12.25 7.16 13.89
N GLY A 255 -12.43 6.64 15.10
CA GLY A 255 -13.58 5.80 15.42
C GLY A 255 -13.43 4.33 15.02
N ALA A 256 -12.33 3.90 14.39
CA ALA A 256 -12.11 2.48 14.13
C ALA A 256 -11.92 1.68 15.40
N ALA A 257 -12.39 0.44 15.35
CA ALA A 257 -12.24 -0.53 16.41
C ALA A 257 -10.80 -1.02 16.59
N GLY A 258 -9.97 -0.83 15.58
CA GLY A 258 -8.57 -1.22 15.59
C GLY A 258 -7.98 -1.19 14.19
N LEU A 259 -7.09 -2.13 13.90
CA LEU A 259 -6.26 -2.12 12.71
C LEU A 259 -6.17 -3.52 12.10
N LEU A 260 -6.22 -3.56 10.76
CA LEU A 260 -5.94 -4.72 9.94
C LEU A 260 -4.54 -4.59 9.33
N GLY A 261 -3.58 -5.34 9.89
CA GLY A 261 -2.20 -5.35 9.42
C GLY A 261 -2.06 -6.12 8.11
N LEU A 262 -1.55 -5.44 7.08
CA LEU A 262 -1.28 -6.01 5.76
C LEU A 262 0.20 -6.09 5.43
N GLY A 263 1.09 -5.86 6.40
CA GLY A 263 2.54 -5.97 6.23
C GLY A 263 3.00 -7.36 5.75
N TRP A 264 4.27 -7.47 5.38
CA TRP A 264 4.87 -8.70 4.86
C TRP A 264 5.38 -9.65 5.95
N GLY A 265 5.05 -9.38 7.22
CA GLY A 265 5.39 -10.24 8.35
C GLY A 265 4.37 -11.34 8.60
N PRO A 266 4.75 -12.37 9.38
CA PRO A 266 3.90 -13.54 9.64
C PRO A 266 2.65 -13.26 10.48
N MET A 267 2.59 -12.14 11.21
CA MET A 267 1.42 -11.73 11.99
C MET A 267 0.39 -10.92 11.18
N SER A 268 0.69 -10.56 9.93
CA SER A 268 -0.27 -9.88 9.05
C SER A 268 -1.37 -10.80 8.60
N LEU A 269 -2.50 -10.25 8.16
CA LEU A 269 -3.60 -11.06 7.62
C LEU A 269 -3.10 -11.96 6.49
N VAL A 270 -2.30 -11.42 5.58
CA VAL A 270 -1.74 -12.16 4.45
C VAL A 270 -0.77 -13.24 4.92
N GLY A 271 0.09 -12.93 5.90
CA GLY A 271 1.01 -13.89 6.50
C GLY A 271 0.30 -15.05 7.21
N GLN A 272 -0.78 -14.75 7.92
CA GLN A 272 -1.58 -15.74 8.65
C GLN A 272 -2.45 -16.61 7.74
N LEU A 273 -3.03 -16.03 6.69
CA LEU A 273 -3.74 -16.80 5.65
C LEU A 273 -2.78 -17.75 4.90
N GLY A 274 -1.49 -17.40 4.84
CA GLY A 274 -0.44 -18.24 4.29
C GLY A 274 -0.75 -18.73 2.87
N GLY A 275 -0.50 -20.02 2.63
CA GLY A 275 -0.76 -20.66 1.33
C GLY A 275 -2.25 -20.71 0.96
N ALA A 276 -3.18 -20.60 1.92
CA ALA A 276 -4.62 -20.66 1.64
C ALA A 276 -5.11 -19.45 0.82
N ALA A 277 -4.46 -18.29 0.94
CA ALA A 277 -4.69 -17.12 0.09
C ALA A 277 -3.70 -17.03 -1.10
N GLY A 278 -2.84 -18.04 -1.30
CA GLY A 278 -1.82 -18.02 -2.34
C GLY A 278 -0.76 -16.91 -2.19
N GLY A 279 -0.63 -16.35 -0.97
CA GLY A 279 0.32 -15.29 -0.62
C GLY A 279 0.16 -13.98 -1.41
N ALA A 280 -1.03 -13.73 -1.95
CA ALA A 280 -1.31 -12.54 -2.74
C ALA A 280 -2.61 -11.85 -2.33
N PHE A 281 -2.59 -10.53 -2.45
CA PHE A 281 -3.75 -9.67 -2.29
C PHE A 281 -3.64 -8.50 -3.26
N SER A 282 -4.78 -7.88 -3.57
CA SER A 282 -4.81 -6.65 -4.34
C SER A 282 -5.67 -5.61 -3.65
N TYR A 283 -5.31 -4.35 -3.84
CA TYR A 283 -6.09 -3.23 -3.39
C TYR A 283 -6.15 -2.16 -4.46
N CYS A 284 -7.17 -1.33 -4.36
CA CYS A 284 -7.42 -0.23 -5.25
C CYS A 284 -7.99 0.88 -4.37
N LEU A 285 -7.17 1.90 -4.14
CA LEU A 285 -7.50 2.97 -3.20
C LEU A 285 -8.47 3.94 -3.86
N ALA A 286 -9.60 4.20 -3.21
CA ALA A 286 -10.52 5.26 -3.63
C ALA A 286 -9.84 6.64 -3.60
N SER A 287 -10.28 7.49 -4.52
CA SER A 287 -10.00 8.92 -4.52
C SER A 287 -10.66 9.61 -3.30
N ARG A 288 -10.35 10.90 -3.09
CA ARG A 288 -10.97 11.71 -2.03
C ARG A 288 -12.27 12.37 -2.51
N GLY A 289 -13.16 12.68 -1.57
CA GLY A 289 -14.39 13.46 -1.81
C GLY A 289 -15.68 12.63 -1.69
N ALA A 290 -16.81 13.30 -1.48
CA ALA A 290 -18.10 12.65 -1.23
C ALA A 290 -18.63 11.81 -2.40
N ASP A 291 -18.14 12.03 -3.62
CA ASP A 291 -18.52 11.26 -4.81
C ASP A 291 -17.50 10.15 -5.15
N ALA A 292 -16.40 10.06 -4.40
CA ALA A 292 -15.45 8.97 -4.56
C ALA A 292 -16.06 7.73 -3.91
N GLY A 293 -16.58 6.83 -4.74
CA GLY A 293 -17.09 5.53 -4.29
C GLY A 293 -16.04 4.73 -3.49
N ALA A 294 -16.43 3.55 -3.03
CA ALA A 294 -15.50 2.68 -2.33
C ALA A 294 -14.39 2.16 -3.27
N GLY A 295 -13.18 2.06 -2.73
CA GLY A 295 -12.12 1.28 -3.33
C GLY A 295 -12.37 -0.21 -3.11
N SER A 296 -11.38 -1.04 -3.43
CA SER A 296 -11.47 -2.49 -3.18
C SER A 296 -10.23 -3.03 -2.47
N LEU A 297 -10.44 -4.05 -1.66
CA LEU A 297 -9.40 -4.92 -1.10
C LEU A 297 -9.83 -6.38 -1.35
N VAL A 298 -8.94 -7.16 -1.96
CA VAL A 298 -9.20 -8.53 -2.42
C VAL A 298 -8.09 -9.43 -1.93
N PHE A 299 -8.44 -10.53 -1.27
CA PHE A 299 -7.51 -11.57 -0.85
C PHE A 299 -7.65 -12.80 -1.74
N GLY A 300 -6.56 -13.54 -1.88
CA GLY A 300 -6.54 -14.73 -2.74
C GLY A 300 -5.90 -14.42 -4.08
N ARG A 301 -4.93 -15.25 -4.47
CA ARG A 301 -4.17 -15.10 -5.71
C ARG A 301 -5.06 -14.96 -6.94
N ASP A 302 -5.98 -15.89 -7.15
CA ASP A 302 -6.77 -15.97 -8.39
C ASP A 302 -7.64 -14.73 -8.62
N ASP A 303 -8.14 -14.13 -7.53
CA ASP A 303 -8.96 -12.93 -7.57
C ASP A 303 -8.13 -11.64 -7.58
N ALA A 304 -6.95 -11.66 -6.95
CA ALA A 304 -6.07 -10.51 -6.84
C ALA A 304 -5.32 -10.18 -8.14
N MET A 305 -5.02 -11.17 -9.00
CA MET A 305 -4.19 -10.95 -10.19
C MET A 305 -4.85 -10.03 -11.24
N PRO A 306 -4.24 -8.88 -11.57
CA PRO A 306 -4.74 -7.95 -12.58
C PRO A 306 -4.32 -8.38 -14.00
N VAL A 307 -5.17 -8.09 -14.98
CA VAL A 307 -4.81 -8.19 -16.41
C VAL A 307 -4.16 -6.88 -16.86
N GLY A 308 -3.06 -6.97 -17.61
CA GLY A 308 -2.39 -5.80 -18.18
C GLY A 308 -1.56 -4.99 -17.19
N ALA A 309 -1.16 -5.59 -16.06
CA ALA A 309 -0.31 -4.92 -15.08
C ALA A 309 1.16 -4.84 -15.49
N VAL A 310 1.80 -3.76 -15.03
CA VAL A 310 3.25 -3.64 -15.00
C VAL A 310 3.76 -4.36 -13.76
N TRP A 311 4.47 -5.46 -13.95
CA TRP A 311 5.03 -6.26 -12.86
C TRP A 311 6.46 -5.84 -12.55
N VAL A 312 6.75 -5.65 -11.27
CA VAL A 312 8.07 -5.26 -10.78
C VAL A 312 8.50 -6.15 -9.60
N PRO A 313 9.79 -6.42 -9.41
CA PRO A 313 10.25 -7.20 -8.27
C PRO A 313 9.94 -6.51 -6.94
N LEU A 314 9.46 -7.29 -5.97
CA LEU A 314 9.48 -6.93 -4.56
C LEU A 314 10.90 -7.10 -4.02
N LEU A 315 11.37 -6.09 -3.30
CA LEU A 315 12.64 -6.14 -2.60
C LEU A 315 12.41 -6.50 -1.13
N ARG A 316 13.26 -7.38 -0.58
CA ARG A 316 13.21 -7.77 0.82
C ARG A 316 14.25 -6.99 1.61
N ASN A 317 13.81 -6.25 2.62
CA ASN A 317 14.70 -5.69 3.63
C ASN A 317 14.75 -6.64 4.84
N ALA A 318 15.90 -7.27 5.07
CA ALA A 318 16.06 -8.20 6.19
C ALA A 318 15.95 -7.52 7.56
N GLN A 319 16.32 -6.24 7.66
CA GLN A 319 16.21 -5.46 8.89
C GLN A 319 14.78 -4.98 9.15
N GLN A 320 13.96 -4.86 8.09
CA GLN A 320 12.61 -4.31 8.15
C GLN A 320 11.63 -5.21 7.36
N PRO A 321 11.46 -6.48 7.79
CA PRO A 321 10.78 -7.51 7.01
C PRO A 321 9.26 -7.31 6.86
N SER A 322 8.67 -6.40 7.63
CA SER A 322 7.24 -6.07 7.57
C SER A 322 6.87 -5.18 6.37
N PHE A 323 7.83 -4.43 5.82
CA PHE A 323 7.55 -3.44 4.78
C PHE A 323 7.71 -4.01 3.37
N TYR A 324 6.87 -3.55 2.44
CA TYR A 324 7.03 -3.83 1.02
C TYR A 324 7.92 -2.78 0.37
N TYR A 325 9.00 -3.23 -0.25
CA TYR A 325 9.90 -2.38 -1.01
C TYR A 325 9.81 -2.67 -2.51
N VAL A 326 9.94 -1.64 -3.33
CA VAL A 326 10.01 -1.74 -4.80
C VAL A 326 11.30 -1.13 -5.32
N GLY A 327 11.87 -1.74 -6.35
CA GLY A 327 13.11 -1.28 -6.98
C GLY A 327 12.88 -0.13 -7.95
N LEU A 328 12.60 1.07 -7.44
CA LEU A 328 12.56 2.30 -8.24
C LEU A 328 13.98 2.62 -8.74
N THR A 329 14.14 2.90 -10.03
CA THR A 329 15.44 3.21 -10.64
C THR A 329 15.46 4.58 -11.31
N GLY A 330 14.32 5.28 -11.34
CA GLY A 330 14.29 6.64 -11.85
C GLY A 330 12.89 7.24 -11.93
N LEU A 331 12.87 8.51 -12.29
CA LEU A 331 11.67 9.31 -12.48
C LEU A 331 11.66 9.88 -13.90
N GLY A 332 10.48 10.16 -14.43
CA GLY A 332 10.32 10.87 -15.70
C GLY A 332 9.26 11.95 -15.63
N VAL A 333 9.45 13.01 -16.40
CA VAL A 333 8.51 14.12 -16.56
C VAL A 333 8.32 14.40 -18.05
N GLY A 334 7.07 14.50 -18.49
CA GLY A 334 6.78 14.88 -19.87
C GLY A 334 7.27 13.88 -20.93
N GLY A 335 7.39 12.60 -20.56
CA GLY A 335 7.96 11.54 -21.39
C GLY A 335 9.49 11.47 -21.41
N GLU A 336 10.20 12.37 -20.71
CA GLU A 336 11.65 12.39 -20.60
C GLU A 336 12.09 11.84 -19.24
N ARG A 337 13.09 10.95 -19.21
CA ARG A 337 13.66 10.43 -17.95
C ARG A 337 14.58 11.48 -17.34
N LEU A 338 14.46 11.69 -16.03
CA LEU A 338 15.27 12.68 -15.31
C LEU A 338 16.70 12.17 -15.12
N PRO A 339 17.71 13.07 -15.23
CA PRO A 339 19.11 12.72 -14.99
C PRO A 339 19.39 12.66 -13.49
N LEU A 340 19.08 11.52 -12.87
CA LEU A 340 19.33 11.25 -11.45
C LEU A 340 20.62 10.43 -11.28
N GLN A 341 21.24 10.53 -10.11
CA GLN A 341 22.37 9.67 -9.75
C GLN A 341 21.95 8.20 -9.73
N ASP A 342 22.80 7.33 -10.29
CA ASP A 342 22.60 5.89 -10.18
C ASP A 342 22.63 5.44 -8.71
N GLY A 343 21.71 4.55 -8.35
CA GLY A 343 21.59 4.00 -6.99
C GLY A 343 20.95 4.92 -5.97
N LEU A 344 20.43 6.09 -6.37
CA LEU A 344 19.77 7.06 -5.46
C LEU A 344 18.58 6.47 -4.66
N PHE A 345 17.96 5.41 -5.18
CA PHE A 345 16.82 4.73 -4.59
C PHE A 345 17.15 3.30 -4.11
N ASP A 346 18.41 2.88 -4.18
CA ASP A 346 18.79 1.50 -3.89
C ASP A 346 18.54 1.18 -2.41
N LEU A 347 18.10 -0.06 -2.17
CA LEU A 347 18.08 -0.64 -0.84
C LEU A 347 19.49 -1.18 -0.54
N THR A 348 20.14 -0.64 0.49
CA THR A 348 21.51 -1.02 0.86
C THR A 348 21.53 -2.30 1.70
N GLU A 349 22.69 -2.96 1.76
CA GLU A 349 22.85 -4.24 2.48
C GLU A 349 22.59 -4.12 4.00
N ASP A 350 22.84 -2.95 4.58
CA ASP A 350 22.54 -2.62 5.98
C ASP A 350 21.07 -2.23 6.21
N GLY A 351 20.23 -2.31 5.17
CA GLY A 351 18.79 -2.08 5.25
C GLY A 351 18.37 -0.61 5.17
N GLY A 352 19.30 0.29 4.81
CA GLY A 352 19.03 1.69 4.51
C GLY A 352 18.51 1.92 3.09
N GLY A 353 17.95 3.12 2.85
CA GLY A 353 17.43 3.49 1.54
C GLY A 353 16.20 2.67 1.10
N GLY A 354 16.11 2.38 -0.19
CA GLY A 354 14.96 1.72 -0.81
C GLY A 354 13.72 2.60 -0.92
N VAL A 355 12.70 2.09 -1.62
CA VAL A 355 11.38 2.73 -1.76
C VAL A 355 10.30 1.88 -1.12
N VAL A 356 9.73 2.38 -0.02
CA VAL A 356 8.65 1.71 0.73
C VAL A 356 7.30 2.03 0.11
N MET A 357 6.44 1.03 -0.05
CA MET A 357 5.02 1.24 -0.37
C MET A 357 4.22 1.40 0.93
N ASP A 358 3.59 2.55 1.14
CA ASP A 358 2.82 2.82 2.36
C ASP A 358 1.45 3.41 2.05
N THR A 359 0.38 2.71 2.45
CA THR A 359 -1.00 3.21 2.32
C THR A 359 -1.31 4.29 3.37
N GLY A 360 -0.52 4.36 4.45
CA GLY A 360 -0.69 5.33 5.53
C GLY A 360 -0.02 6.70 5.28
N THR A 361 0.93 6.79 4.35
CA THR A 361 1.56 8.05 3.93
C THR A 361 0.72 8.66 2.80
N ALA A 362 0.39 9.94 2.87
CA ALA A 362 -0.49 10.57 1.91
C ALA A 362 0.19 10.87 0.57
N VAL A 363 1.30 11.62 0.58
CA VAL A 363 2.03 11.99 -0.64
C VAL A 363 3.38 11.27 -0.73
N THR A 364 3.83 11.01 -1.94
CA THR A 364 5.14 10.38 -2.17
C THR A 364 6.27 11.25 -1.63
N ARG A 365 7.17 10.61 -0.89
CA ARG A 365 8.39 11.20 -0.33
C ARG A 365 9.59 10.73 -1.14
N LEU A 366 10.44 11.67 -1.53
CA LEU A 366 11.63 11.40 -2.34
C LEU A 366 12.88 11.98 -1.66
N PRO A 367 14.08 11.42 -1.92
CA PRO A 367 15.33 12.06 -1.55
C PRO A 367 15.38 13.50 -2.07
N PRO A 368 16.02 14.45 -1.36
CA PRO A 368 15.98 15.87 -1.72
C PRO A 368 16.35 16.15 -3.18
N ASP A 369 17.39 15.48 -3.69
CA ASP A 369 17.86 15.66 -5.07
C ASP A 369 16.86 15.13 -6.11
N ALA A 370 16.25 13.97 -5.85
CA ALA A 370 15.20 13.42 -6.70
C ALA A 370 13.94 14.29 -6.69
N TYR A 371 13.55 14.80 -5.52
CA TYR A 371 12.41 15.70 -5.39
C TYR A 371 12.65 17.01 -6.15
N ALA A 372 13.82 17.63 -5.96
CA ALA A 372 14.17 18.87 -6.65
C ALA A 372 14.15 18.69 -8.17
N ALA A 373 14.78 17.63 -8.68
CA ALA A 373 14.77 17.31 -10.10
C ALA A 373 13.35 17.10 -10.66
N LEU A 374 12.49 16.36 -9.94
CA LEU A 374 11.09 16.15 -10.32
C LEU A 374 10.31 17.46 -10.34
N ARG A 375 10.38 18.22 -9.25
CA ARG A 375 9.69 19.51 -9.07
C ARG A 375 10.08 20.50 -10.16
N ASP A 376 11.37 20.65 -10.39
CA ASP A 376 11.91 21.65 -11.31
C ASP A 376 11.60 21.27 -12.76
N ALA A 377 11.73 19.99 -13.13
CA ALA A 377 11.32 19.51 -14.45
C ALA A 377 9.82 19.67 -14.68
N PHE A 378 8.99 19.36 -13.68
CA PHE A 378 7.53 19.52 -13.76
C PHE A 378 7.14 21.00 -13.95
N ALA A 379 7.68 21.89 -13.13
CA ALA A 379 7.43 23.33 -13.23
C ALA A 379 7.97 23.93 -14.53
N SER A 380 9.17 23.51 -14.97
CA SER A 380 9.78 23.96 -16.22
C SER A 380 8.97 23.52 -17.44
N THR A 381 8.46 22.29 -17.45
CA THR A 381 7.65 21.77 -18.57
C THR A 381 6.27 22.44 -18.65
N ILE A 382 5.74 22.96 -17.53
CA ILE A 382 4.56 23.84 -17.53
C ILE A 382 4.89 25.21 -18.15
N GLY A 383 6.14 25.67 -18.12
CA GLY A 383 6.60 26.81 -18.93
C GLY A 383 5.99 28.17 -18.59
N GLY A 384 5.32 28.30 -17.45
CA GLY A 384 4.57 29.52 -17.07
C GLY A 384 3.13 29.57 -17.59
N ASP A 385 2.63 28.50 -18.23
CA ASP A 385 1.26 28.39 -18.73
C ASP A 385 0.20 28.48 -17.61
N LEU A 386 0.58 28.14 -16.38
CA LEU A 386 -0.29 28.11 -15.21
C LEU A 386 0.18 29.13 -14.15
N PRO A 387 -0.73 29.93 -13.55
CA PRO A 387 -0.40 30.90 -12.52
C PRO A 387 0.14 30.20 -11.28
N ARG A 388 1.30 30.64 -10.77
CA ARG A 388 1.87 30.11 -9.52
C ARG A 388 1.12 30.63 -8.30
N ALA A 389 0.93 29.76 -7.32
CA ALA A 389 0.43 30.10 -6.00
C ALA A 389 1.51 29.84 -4.93
N PRO A 390 1.44 30.50 -3.76
CA PRO A 390 2.31 30.17 -2.63
C PRO A 390 2.17 28.69 -2.22
N GLY A 391 3.28 28.11 -1.76
CA GLY A 391 3.29 26.77 -1.17
C GLY A 391 2.34 26.67 0.03
N VAL A 392 1.82 25.47 0.28
CA VAL A 392 0.90 25.18 1.38
C VAL A 392 1.41 23.98 2.17
N SER A 393 1.78 24.21 3.43
CA SER A 393 2.36 23.19 4.30
C SER A 393 3.61 22.56 3.66
N LEU A 394 3.69 21.23 3.59
CA LEU A 394 4.79 20.47 3.01
C LEU A 394 4.85 20.52 1.46
N LEU A 395 3.84 21.08 0.79
CA LEU A 395 3.79 21.16 -0.67
C LEU A 395 4.26 22.54 -1.13
N ASP A 396 5.41 22.59 -1.83
CA ASP A 396 6.08 23.85 -2.21
C ASP A 396 5.72 24.34 -3.64
N THR A 397 5.05 23.50 -4.43
CA THR A 397 4.84 23.73 -5.86
C THR A 397 3.35 23.75 -6.18
N CYS A 398 2.78 24.95 -6.17
CA CYS A 398 1.35 25.17 -6.29
C CYS A 398 0.99 26.12 -7.43
N TYR A 399 -0.24 25.95 -7.93
CA TYR A 399 -0.83 26.73 -9.01
C TYR A 399 -2.23 27.18 -8.64
N ASP A 400 -2.62 28.40 -9.03
CA ASP A 400 -4.02 28.86 -8.95
C ASP A 400 -4.76 28.46 -10.22
N LEU A 401 -5.66 27.49 -10.08
CA LEU A 401 -6.45 26.92 -11.17
C LEU A 401 -7.93 27.31 -11.07
N SER A 402 -8.30 28.24 -10.20
CA SER A 402 -9.70 28.62 -9.91
C SER A 402 -10.50 29.05 -11.15
N GLY A 403 -9.84 29.63 -12.15
CA GLY A 403 -10.45 30.09 -13.40
C GLY A 403 -10.39 29.09 -14.58
N TYR A 404 -9.89 27.88 -14.39
CA TYR A 404 -9.59 26.95 -15.49
C TYR A 404 -10.61 25.81 -15.56
N ALA A 405 -11.18 25.61 -16.75
CA ALA A 405 -12.04 24.44 -17.04
C ALA A 405 -11.25 23.18 -17.39
N SER A 406 -10.03 23.34 -17.91
CA SER A 406 -9.10 22.26 -18.19
C SER A 406 -7.69 22.83 -18.19
N VAL A 407 -6.74 22.10 -17.61
CA VAL A 407 -5.33 22.46 -17.56
C VAL A 407 -4.49 21.33 -18.16
N ARG A 408 -3.42 21.70 -18.86
CA ARG A 408 -2.44 20.76 -19.40
C ARG A 408 -1.29 20.64 -18.39
N VAL A 409 -1.03 19.43 -17.91
CA VAL A 409 0.09 19.16 -16.99
C VAL A 409 1.01 18.07 -17.55
N PRO A 410 2.32 18.11 -17.29
CA PRO A 410 3.24 17.06 -17.72
C PRO A 410 2.86 15.71 -17.11
N THR A 411 3.07 14.62 -17.85
CA THR A 411 3.00 13.27 -17.26
C THR A 411 4.16 13.05 -16.30
N VAL A 412 3.96 12.21 -15.28
CA VAL A 412 5.04 11.75 -14.37
C VAL A 412 5.08 10.23 -14.43
N ALA A 413 6.28 9.67 -14.60
CA ALA A 413 6.50 8.23 -14.66
C ALA A 413 7.48 7.77 -13.58
N LEU A 414 7.20 6.61 -12.99
CA LEU A 414 8.09 5.88 -12.08
C LEU A 414 8.72 4.73 -12.86
N TYR A 415 10.05 4.66 -12.91
CA TYR A 415 10.77 3.58 -13.60
C TYR A 415 11.27 2.57 -12.58
N PHE A 416 11.13 1.30 -12.90
CA PHE A 416 11.45 0.18 -12.03
C PHE A 416 12.39 -0.83 -12.71
N GLY A 417 13.26 -1.41 -11.90
CA GLY A 417 14.20 -2.43 -12.33
C GLY A 417 15.16 -1.94 -13.42
N ARG A 418 15.97 -2.89 -13.93
CA ARG A 418 16.93 -2.62 -15.02
C ARG A 418 16.30 -2.70 -16.40
N ASP A 419 15.18 -3.42 -16.51
CA ASP A 419 14.46 -3.62 -17.78
C ASP A 419 13.60 -2.41 -18.17
N GLY A 420 13.55 -1.38 -17.31
CA GLY A 420 12.90 -0.10 -17.61
C GLY A 420 11.37 -0.13 -17.54
N ALA A 421 10.79 -1.08 -16.80
CA ALA A 421 9.35 -1.13 -16.54
C ALA A 421 8.89 0.22 -15.97
N ALA A 422 7.83 0.79 -16.51
CA ALA A 422 7.41 2.15 -16.17
C ALA A 422 5.94 2.20 -15.78
N LEU A 423 5.65 2.88 -14.67
CA LEU A 423 4.29 3.28 -14.29
C LEU A 423 4.14 4.79 -14.56
N THR A 424 3.41 5.13 -15.61
CA THR A 424 2.94 6.52 -15.80
C THR A 424 1.76 6.77 -14.86
N LEU A 425 1.94 7.70 -13.94
CA LEU A 425 0.93 8.02 -12.94
C LEU A 425 -0.28 8.71 -13.60
N PRO A 426 -1.51 8.34 -13.22
CA PRO A 426 -2.70 9.04 -13.69
C PRO A 426 -2.67 10.51 -13.29
N ALA A 427 -3.32 11.36 -14.09
CA ALA A 427 -3.32 12.82 -13.87
C ALA A 427 -3.78 13.22 -12.46
N ARG A 428 -4.75 12.49 -11.89
CA ARG A 428 -5.27 12.75 -10.54
C ARG A 428 -4.27 12.49 -9.41
N ASN A 429 -3.22 11.73 -9.69
CA ASN A 429 -2.19 11.36 -8.73
C ASN A 429 -1.05 12.42 -8.68
N LEU A 430 -1.14 13.48 -9.49
CA LEU A 430 -0.08 14.48 -9.64
C LEU A 430 -0.35 15.76 -8.84
N LEU A 431 -1.60 16.21 -8.75
CA LEU A 431 -1.99 17.46 -8.09
C LEU A 431 -3.08 17.22 -7.05
N VAL A 432 -3.01 17.94 -5.93
CA VAL A 432 -4.03 17.93 -4.85
C VAL A 432 -4.59 19.34 -4.66
N GLU A 433 -5.91 19.47 -4.58
CA GLU A 433 -6.57 20.74 -4.25
C GLU A 433 -6.34 21.09 -2.77
N MET A 434 -5.73 22.24 -2.50
CA MET A 434 -5.47 22.76 -1.15
C MET A 434 -6.52 23.78 -0.67
N GLY A 435 -7.60 23.94 -1.43
CA GLY A 435 -8.71 24.86 -1.16
C GLY A 435 -8.59 26.17 -1.95
N GLY A 436 -9.75 26.72 -2.34
CA GLY A 436 -9.83 28.00 -3.04
C GLY A 436 -9.29 27.95 -4.47
N GLY A 437 -9.31 26.78 -5.11
CA GLY A 437 -8.78 26.58 -6.46
C GLY A 437 -7.25 26.49 -6.55
N VAL A 438 -6.54 26.43 -5.42
CA VAL A 438 -5.10 26.19 -5.39
C VAL A 438 -4.80 24.70 -5.46
N TYR A 439 -3.97 24.29 -6.42
CA TYR A 439 -3.55 22.90 -6.62
C TYR A 439 -2.04 22.77 -6.48
N CYS A 440 -1.58 21.78 -5.71
CA CYS A 440 -0.17 21.58 -5.44
C CYS A 440 0.32 20.21 -5.92
N LEU A 441 1.56 20.16 -6.42
CA LEU A 441 2.27 18.93 -6.79
C LEU A 441 2.31 17.99 -5.58
N ALA A 442 1.78 16.77 -5.74
CA ALA A 442 1.53 15.82 -4.67
C ALA A 442 2.78 14.99 -4.29
N PHE A 443 3.93 15.65 -4.18
CA PHE A 443 5.22 15.06 -3.83
C PHE A 443 5.92 15.98 -2.82
N ALA A 444 6.79 15.43 -1.99
CA ALA A 444 7.67 16.25 -1.14
C ALA A 444 9.03 15.59 -0.91
N ALA A 445 10.00 16.40 -0.48
CA ALA A 445 11.30 15.91 -0.04
C ALA A 445 11.20 15.14 1.29
N SER A 446 12.07 14.15 1.45
CA SER A 446 12.32 13.40 2.67
C SER A 446 13.67 13.80 3.24
N ALA A 447 13.69 14.44 4.41
CA ALA A 447 14.94 14.93 5.01
C ALA A 447 15.96 13.80 5.31
N SER A 448 15.51 12.58 5.58
CA SER A 448 16.38 11.43 5.86
C SER A 448 16.87 10.71 4.59
N GLY A 449 16.40 11.08 3.40
CA GLY A 449 16.64 10.33 2.17
C GLY A 449 15.76 9.08 1.99
N LEU A 450 14.92 8.72 2.97
CA LEU A 450 13.96 7.61 2.83
C LEU A 450 12.96 7.92 1.70
N SER A 451 12.74 6.97 0.80
CA SER A 451 11.73 7.08 -0.25
C SER A 451 10.46 6.33 0.14
N ILE A 452 9.31 6.95 -0.06
CA ILE A 452 8.00 6.36 0.24
C ILE A 452 7.06 6.63 -0.93
N LEU A 453 6.49 5.58 -1.51
CA LEU A 453 5.38 5.68 -2.46
C LEU A 453 4.09 5.87 -1.66
N GLY A 454 3.59 7.10 -1.62
CA GLY A 454 2.40 7.48 -0.84
C GLY A 454 1.08 7.09 -1.51
N ASN A 455 -0.01 7.17 -0.75
CA ASN A 455 -1.33 6.69 -1.17
C ASN A 455 -1.94 7.49 -2.32
N ILE A 456 -1.70 8.81 -2.43
CA ILE A 456 -2.17 9.60 -3.58
C ILE A 456 -1.59 9.07 -4.88
N GLN A 457 -0.33 8.63 -4.89
CA GLN A 457 0.28 8.04 -6.08
C GLN A 457 -0.22 6.62 -6.37
N GLN A 458 -0.82 5.95 -5.40
CA GLN A 458 -1.44 4.63 -5.54
C GLN A 458 -2.94 4.71 -5.89
N GLN A 459 -3.59 5.86 -5.72
CA GLN A 459 -5.03 6.02 -5.90
C GLN A 459 -5.51 5.65 -7.29
N GLY A 460 -6.62 4.92 -7.32
CA GLY A 460 -7.30 4.48 -8.52
C GLY A 460 -6.50 3.51 -9.40
N ILE A 461 -5.40 2.93 -8.92
CA ILE A 461 -4.60 1.89 -9.57
C ILE A 461 -4.90 0.57 -8.85
N GLN A 462 -5.17 -0.51 -9.59
CA GLN A 462 -5.23 -1.84 -8.98
C GLN A 462 -3.81 -2.32 -8.68
N ILE A 463 -3.39 -2.24 -7.42
CA ILE A 463 -2.07 -2.69 -6.97
C ILE A 463 -2.20 -4.09 -6.39
N THR A 464 -1.35 -4.99 -6.86
CA THR A 464 -1.32 -6.39 -6.42
C THR A 464 0.02 -6.71 -5.83
N VAL A 465 0.01 -7.23 -4.60
CA VAL A 465 1.19 -7.69 -3.91
C VAL A 465 1.19 -9.20 -3.98
N ASP A 466 2.06 -9.78 -4.80
CA ASP A 466 2.31 -11.21 -4.90
C ASP A 466 3.56 -11.58 -4.11
N SER A 467 3.39 -11.57 -2.79
CA SER A 467 4.48 -11.76 -1.84
C SER A 467 5.08 -13.17 -1.90
N ALA A 468 4.30 -14.16 -2.36
CA ALA A 468 4.74 -15.53 -2.56
C ALA A 468 5.73 -15.68 -3.72
N ASN A 469 5.58 -14.88 -4.78
CA ASN A 469 6.49 -14.92 -5.94
C ASN A 469 7.45 -13.73 -6.00
N GLY A 470 7.34 -12.79 -5.06
CA GLY A 470 8.25 -11.65 -4.97
C GLY A 470 7.99 -10.59 -6.04
N TYR A 471 6.71 -10.31 -6.34
CA TYR A 471 6.35 -9.27 -7.31
C TYR A 471 5.25 -8.33 -6.80
N VAL A 472 5.27 -7.09 -7.31
CA VAL A 472 4.14 -6.16 -7.26
C VAL A 472 3.67 -5.87 -8.68
N GLY A 473 2.37 -5.92 -8.89
CA GLY A 473 1.71 -5.58 -10.15
C GLY A 473 0.98 -4.26 -10.03
N PHE A 474 1.32 -3.30 -10.90
CA PHE A 474 0.56 -2.06 -11.09
C PHE A 474 -0.40 -2.23 -12.27
N GLY A 475 -1.65 -2.55 -11.98
CA GLY A 475 -2.70 -2.81 -12.96
C GLY A 475 -3.33 -1.55 -13.56
N PRO A 476 -4.33 -1.73 -14.44
CA PRO A 476 -5.12 -0.63 -15.00
C PRO A 476 -5.74 0.26 -13.93
N SER A 477 -5.98 1.52 -14.29
CA SER A 477 -6.62 2.49 -13.40
C SER A 477 -8.15 2.37 -13.41
N THR A 478 -8.67 1.23 -12.96
CA THR A 478 -10.11 0.87 -13.01
C THR A 478 -10.67 0.57 -11.62
N CYS A 479 -10.47 1.53 -10.72
CA CYS A 479 -11.31 1.75 -9.55
C CYS A 479 -12.51 2.60 -9.99
#